data_AF-A0A2D5Z1E9-F1
#
_entry.id   AF-A0A2D5Z1E9-F1
#
_cell.length_a   1.000
_cell.length_b   1.000
_cell.length_c   1.000
_cell.angle_alpha   90.00
_cell.angle_beta   90.00
_cell.angle_gamma   90.00
#
_symmetry.space_group_name_H-M   'P 1'
#
loop_
_entity.id
_entity.type
_entity.pdbx_description
1 polymer ?
#
loop_
_entity_poly.entity_id
_entity_poly.type
_entity_poly.pdbx_seq_one_letter_code
_entity_poly.pdbx_strand_id
1 'polypeptide(L)'
;MSNPESKFDKKKVGIMIALLLVGLLLWGRLLIKKLPRTAVAEPAAAVAAPTSMEPIAADRVAVVIALPDNAARDLFAIDPAYYEQVEGTSPTPEVDSRPEPADVDVRTELMDAIDQLTLHSTMGGNRPRALINGRIVKPGEEVLGFVLKEVKTRKVILQYKGLTVQLGM
;
A
#
# COMPACT_ATOMS: atom_id res chain seq x y z
N MET A 1 -13.98 10.28 56.72
CA MET A 1 -13.07 9.94 55.61
C MET A 1 -12.68 8.48 55.77
N SER A 2 -13.43 7.57 55.17
CA SER A 2 -13.22 6.13 55.31
C SER A 2 -12.52 5.59 54.07
N ASN A 3 -11.30 5.09 54.25
CA ASN A 3 -10.57 4.35 53.23
C ASN A 3 -11.29 3.03 52.92
N PRO A 4 -11.48 2.66 51.65
CA PRO A 4 -12.01 1.34 51.32
C PRO A 4 -10.91 0.28 51.47
N GLU A 5 -11.14 -0.69 52.36
CA GLU A 5 -10.38 -1.93 52.44
C GLU A 5 -10.50 -2.71 51.12
N SER A 6 -9.43 -2.74 50.34
CA SER A 6 -9.28 -3.66 49.20
C SER A 6 -9.02 -5.06 49.74
N LYS A 7 -10.05 -5.91 49.77
CA LYS A 7 -9.89 -7.36 49.96
C LYS A 7 -9.22 -7.94 48.72
N PHE A 8 -7.89 -7.95 48.71
CA PHE A 8 -7.10 -8.57 47.65
C PHE A 8 -7.36 -10.07 47.62
N ASP A 9 -8.12 -10.48 46.63
CA ASP A 9 -8.46 -11.88 46.38
C ASP A 9 -7.21 -12.61 45.90
N LYS A 10 -6.62 -13.45 46.77
CA LYS A 10 -5.32 -14.11 46.53
C LYS A 10 -5.26 -14.86 45.21
N LYS A 11 -6.40 -15.38 44.74
CA LYS A 11 -6.54 -16.05 43.44
C LYS A 11 -6.38 -15.07 42.27
N LYS A 12 -7.01 -13.89 42.36
CA LYS A 12 -6.92 -12.85 41.33
C LYS A 12 -5.52 -12.25 41.27
N VAL A 13 -4.87 -12.07 42.43
CA VAL A 13 -3.48 -11.61 42.49
C VAL A 13 -2.53 -12.62 41.86
N GLY A 14 -2.70 -13.91 42.13
CA GLY A 14 -1.91 -14.97 41.49
C GLY A 14 -2.05 -14.98 39.97
N ILE A 15 -3.28 -14.84 39.47
CA ILE A 15 -3.56 -14.76 38.03
C ILE A 15 -2.94 -13.50 37.41
N MET A 16 -3.04 -12.34 38.07
CA MET A 16 -2.42 -11.09 37.61
C MET A 16 -0.90 -11.20 37.54
N ILE A 17 -0.26 -11.78 38.55
CA ILE A 17 1.20 -11.99 38.56
C ILE A 17 1.62 -12.95 37.44
N ALA A 18 0.89 -14.05 37.24
CA ALA A 18 1.17 -15.00 36.16
C ALA A 18 1.03 -14.36 34.77
N LEU A 19 -0.03 -13.58 34.54
CA LEU A 19 -0.23 -12.82 33.29
C LEU A 19 0.90 -11.81 33.06
N LEU A 20 1.33 -11.11 34.12
CA LEU A 20 2.41 -10.13 34.04
C LEU A 20 3.73 -10.80 33.65
N LEU A 21 4.05 -11.96 34.25
CA LEU A 21 5.26 -12.73 33.89
C LEU A 21 5.23 -13.21 32.44
N VAL A 22 4.09 -13.71 31.95
CA VAL A 22 3.94 -14.15 30.55
C VAL A 22 4.10 -12.97 29.59
N GLY A 23 3.48 -11.83 29.89
CA GLY A 23 3.63 -10.61 29.11
C GLY A 23 5.09 -10.17 29.03
N LEU A 24 5.79 -10.15 30.16
CA LEU A 24 7.19 -9.74 30.25
C LEU A 24 8.12 -10.71 29.48
N LEU A 25 7.82 -12.00 29.51
CA LEU A 25 8.59 -13.03 28.79
C LEU A 25 8.40 -12.95 27.26
N LEU A 26 7.17 -12.67 26.80
CA LEU A 26 6.89 -12.42 25.38
C LEU A 26 7.57 -11.14 24.88
N TRP A 27 7.53 -10.08 25.70
CA TRP A 27 8.20 -8.81 25.39
C TRP A 27 9.72 -8.95 25.35
N GLY A 28 10.31 -9.65 26.33
CA GLY A 28 11.74 -9.95 26.35
C GLY A 28 12.20 -10.77 25.13
N ARG A 29 11.41 -11.77 24.71
CA ARG A 29 11.70 -12.55 23.50
C ARG A 29 11.65 -11.70 22.23
N LEU A 30 10.80 -10.66 22.18
CA LEU A 30 10.73 -9.72 21.07
C LEU A 30 11.99 -8.85 20.97
N LEU A 31 12.47 -8.32 22.10
CA LEU A 31 13.69 -7.51 22.19
C LEU A 31 14.96 -8.28 21.79
N ILE A 32 15.02 -9.59 22.09
CA ILE A 32 16.18 -10.43 21.79
C ILE A 32 16.19 -10.90 20.32
N LYS A 33 15.04 -10.86 19.62
CA LYS A 33 14.97 -11.16 18.19
C LYS A 33 15.53 -9.98 17.37
N LYS A 34 16.87 -9.90 17.39
CA LYS A 34 17.77 -9.28 16.40
C LYS A 34 17.18 -8.05 15.70
N LEU A 35 17.56 -6.86 16.16
CA LEU A 35 17.51 -5.69 15.29
C LEU A 35 18.33 -6.03 14.01
N PRO A 36 17.78 -5.74 12.81
CA PRO A 36 18.47 -5.98 11.56
C PRO A 36 19.85 -5.32 11.65
N ARG A 37 20.89 -6.12 11.41
CA ARG A 37 22.27 -5.67 11.31
C ARG A 37 22.27 -4.52 10.32
N THR A 38 22.41 -3.29 10.82
CA THR A 38 22.52 -2.09 10.00
C THR A 38 23.66 -2.33 9.03
N ALA A 39 23.36 -2.38 7.73
CA ALA A 39 24.36 -2.42 6.69
C ALA A 39 25.09 -1.07 6.75
N VAL A 40 26.19 -1.04 7.51
CA VAL A 40 27.15 0.06 7.43
C VAL A 40 27.79 -0.08 6.06
N ALA A 41 27.36 0.75 5.12
CA ALA A 41 28.11 0.96 3.89
C ALA A 41 29.43 1.61 4.30
N GLU A 42 30.50 0.82 4.20
CA GLU A 42 31.87 1.29 4.31
C GLU A 42 32.09 2.38 3.25
N PRO A 43 32.41 3.62 3.63
CA PRO A 43 32.60 4.68 2.67
C PRO A 43 33.86 4.41 1.84
N ALA A 44 33.66 4.44 0.53
CA ALA A 44 34.63 4.30 -0.54
C ALA A 44 36.05 4.74 -0.18
N ALA A 45 36.96 3.77 -0.05
CA ALA A 45 38.37 4.00 -0.24
C ALA A 45 38.63 4.20 -1.74
N ALA A 46 38.99 5.44 -2.06
CA ALA A 46 39.91 5.88 -3.10
C ALA A 46 39.98 5.06 -4.42
N VAL A 47 39.48 5.71 -5.48
CA VAL A 47 39.92 5.65 -6.88
C VAL A 47 41.21 4.84 -7.09
N ALA A 48 41.08 3.60 -7.56
CA ALA A 48 42.11 2.91 -8.31
C ALA A 48 41.65 2.84 -9.77
N ALA A 49 42.56 3.22 -10.68
CA ALA A 49 42.37 3.31 -12.12
C ALA A 49 41.71 2.05 -12.74
N PRO A 50 41.02 2.17 -13.89
CA PRO A 50 40.49 1.01 -14.58
C PRO A 50 41.64 0.12 -15.05
N THR A 51 41.90 -0.96 -14.33
CA THR A 51 42.67 -2.09 -14.82
C THR A 51 41.90 -2.67 -16.00
N SER A 52 42.54 -2.60 -17.16
CA SER A 52 42.11 -3.17 -18.43
C SER A 52 41.55 -4.58 -18.21
N MET A 53 40.22 -4.73 -18.30
CA MET A 53 39.59 -6.04 -18.42
C MET A 53 39.92 -6.57 -19.80
N GLU A 54 40.82 -7.55 -19.84
CA GLU A 54 41.04 -8.40 -20.99
C GLU A 54 39.71 -9.11 -21.33
N PRO A 55 39.13 -8.90 -22.52
CA PRO A 55 37.87 -9.51 -22.87
C PRO A 55 38.09 -11.00 -23.12
N ILE A 56 37.38 -11.82 -22.35
CA ILE A 56 37.16 -13.24 -22.62
C ILE A 56 36.65 -13.34 -24.06
N ALA A 57 37.43 -14.02 -24.91
CA ALA A 57 37.12 -14.30 -26.31
C ALA A 57 35.86 -15.17 -26.42
N ALA A 58 34.70 -14.54 -26.31
CA ALA A 58 33.50 -15.05 -26.94
C ALA A 58 33.54 -14.53 -28.37
N ASP A 59 33.54 -15.45 -29.34
CA ASP A 59 33.38 -15.20 -30.78
C ASP A 59 32.01 -14.54 -31.02
N ARG A 60 31.92 -13.26 -30.70
CA ARG A 60 30.75 -12.43 -30.86
C ARG A 60 31.17 -11.33 -31.82
N VAL A 61 30.62 -11.40 -33.02
CA VAL A 61 30.72 -10.34 -34.02
C VAL A 61 30.09 -9.08 -33.40
N ALA A 62 30.92 -8.21 -32.85
CA ALA A 62 30.50 -6.93 -32.31
C ALA A 62 30.26 -5.98 -33.49
N VAL A 63 28.99 -5.81 -33.85
CA VAL A 63 28.60 -4.79 -34.83
C VAL A 63 28.51 -3.46 -34.09
N VAL A 64 29.51 -2.60 -34.28
CA VAL A 64 29.49 -1.23 -33.78
C VAL A 64 28.61 -0.41 -34.70
N ILE A 65 27.42 -0.05 -34.22
CA ILE A 65 26.49 0.82 -34.93
C ILE A 65 26.69 2.24 -34.38
N ALA A 66 27.10 3.17 -35.23
CA ALA A 66 27.15 4.58 -34.88
C ALA A 66 25.72 5.13 -34.88
N LEU A 67 25.17 5.39 -33.69
CA LEU A 67 23.88 6.06 -33.56
C LEU A 67 24.08 7.57 -33.72
N PRO A 68 23.24 8.25 -34.50
CA PRO A 68 23.24 9.71 -34.54
C PRO A 68 22.76 10.30 -33.21
N ASP A 69 23.37 11.41 -32.78
CA ASP A 69 23.05 12.08 -31.51
C ASP A 69 21.64 12.69 -31.46
N ASN A 70 21.01 12.84 -32.63
CA ASN A 70 19.69 13.43 -32.81
C ASN A 70 18.81 12.54 -33.69
N ALA A 71 17.79 11.93 -33.08
CA ALA A 71 16.73 11.30 -33.83
C ALA A 71 15.88 12.39 -34.50
N ALA A 72 15.94 12.50 -35.83
CA ALA A 72 15.19 13.48 -36.61
C ALA A 72 13.66 13.29 -36.53
N ARG A 73 13.22 12.13 -36.04
CA ARG A 73 11.81 11.79 -35.84
C ARG A 73 11.62 11.37 -34.39
N ASP A 74 10.62 11.95 -33.75
CA ASP A 74 10.17 11.48 -32.44
C ASP A 74 9.50 10.12 -32.63
N LEU A 75 10.18 9.05 -32.19
CA LEU A 75 9.69 7.68 -32.27
C LEU A 75 8.56 7.40 -31.27
N PHE A 76 8.26 8.34 -30.38
CA PHE A 76 7.20 8.26 -29.38
C PHE A 76 6.02 9.19 -29.67
N ALA A 77 6.14 10.05 -30.68
CA ALA A 77 5.02 10.83 -31.15
C ALA A 77 3.96 9.90 -31.76
N ILE A 78 2.76 9.90 -31.17
CA ILE A 78 1.61 9.17 -31.68
C ILE A 78 1.23 9.80 -33.03
N ASP A 79 1.33 9.02 -34.10
CA ASP A 79 0.92 9.44 -35.43
C ASP A 79 -0.54 9.00 -35.66
N PRO A 80 -1.52 9.93 -35.56
CA PRO A 80 -2.94 9.60 -35.63
C PRO A 80 -3.38 9.02 -36.98
N ALA A 81 -2.53 9.08 -38.02
CA ALA A 81 -2.82 8.45 -39.31
C ALA A 81 -2.71 6.91 -39.27
N TYR A 82 -2.00 6.35 -38.29
CA TYR A 82 -1.83 4.90 -38.13
C TYR A 82 -2.76 4.27 -37.08
N TYR A 83 -3.61 5.07 -36.44
CA TYR A 83 -4.60 4.59 -35.48
C TYR A 83 -5.99 4.78 -36.07
N GLU A 84 -6.76 3.69 -36.11
CA GLU A 84 -8.16 3.74 -36.47
C GLU A 84 -8.89 4.57 -35.41
N GLN A 85 -9.38 5.75 -35.80
CA GLN A 85 -10.23 6.55 -34.92
C GLN A 85 -11.53 5.79 -34.73
N VAL A 86 -11.65 5.09 -33.61
CA VAL A 86 -12.91 4.51 -33.19
C VAL A 86 -13.82 5.69 -32.83
N GLU A 87 -14.66 6.11 -33.78
CA GLU A 87 -15.78 7.03 -33.54
C GLU A 87 -16.76 6.32 -32.59
N GLY A 88 -16.49 6.37 -31.29
CA GLY A 88 -17.27 5.61 -30.33
C GLY A 88 -16.56 5.38 -29.02
N THR A 89 -16.20 6.47 -28.34
CA THR A 89 -16.26 6.69 -26.89
C THR A 89 -15.30 7.84 -26.60
N SER A 90 -15.75 9.07 -26.88
CA SER A 90 -15.49 10.09 -25.87
C SER A 90 -16.10 9.54 -24.58
N PRO A 91 -15.41 9.53 -23.44
CA PRO A 91 -16.08 9.35 -22.17
C PRO A 91 -17.02 10.55 -22.05
N THR A 92 -18.25 10.38 -22.54
CA THR A 92 -19.39 11.15 -22.09
C THR A 92 -19.28 11.10 -20.58
N PRO A 93 -19.07 12.22 -19.88
CA PRO A 93 -19.30 12.22 -18.45
C PRO A 93 -20.75 11.75 -18.31
N GLU A 94 -20.94 10.53 -17.84
CA GLU A 94 -22.24 10.02 -17.43
C GLU A 94 -22.70 10.99 -16.33
N VAL A 95 -23.45 12.01 -16.76
CA VAL A 95 -24.33 12.77 -15.88
C VAL A 95 -25.43 11.77 -15.54
N ASP A 96 -25.14 11.00 -14.50
CA ASP A 96 -26.07 10.12 -13.80
C ASP A 96 -27.32 10.96 -13.48
N SER A 97 -28.34 10.79 -14.31
CA SER A 97 -29.64 11.41 -14.16
C SER A 97 -30.40 10.60 -13.12
N ARG A 98 -29.94 10.66 -11.88
CA ARG A 98 -30.67 10.18 -10.71
C ARG A 98 -31.47 11.34 -10.11
N PRO A 99 -32.76 11.15 -9.78
CA PRO A 99 -33.58 12.25 -9.29
C PRO A 99 -33.05 12.79 -7.94
N GLU A 100 -33.01 14.12 -7.84
CA GLU A 100 -33.06 14.98 -6.63
C GLU A 100 -34.00 14.47 -5.50
N PRO A 101 -34.06 15.05 -4.27
CA PRO A 101 -33.14 15.90 -3.51
C PRO A 101 -33.09 15.47 -2.02
N ALA A 102 -32.35 14.41 -1.69
CA ALA A 102 -32.12 13.97 -0.30
C ALA A 102 -30.64 13.63 0.00
N ASP A 103 -29.78 13.70 -1.01
CA ASP A 103 -28.44 13.09 -0.99
C ASP A 103 -27.31 14.05 -0.58
N VAL A 104 -27.60 15.33 -0.30
CA VAL A 104 -26.55 16.29 0.11
C VAL A 104 -25.96 15.89 1.46
N ASP A 105 -26.79 15.48 2.42
CA ASP A 105 -26.33 15.09 3.75
C ASP A 105 -25.53 13.79 3.69
N VAL A 106 -26.01 12.78 2.96
CA VAL A 106 -25.33 11.48 2.83
C VAL A 106 -24.00 11.63 2.10
N ARG A 107 -23.90 12.53 1.11
CA ARG A 107 -22.67 12.77 0.37
C ARG A 107 -21.65 13.54 1.21
N THR A 108 -22.08 14.52 2.01
CA THR A 108 -21.20 15.23 2.95
C THR A 108 -20.66 14.28 4.01
N GLU A 109 -21.53 13.48 4.64
CA GLU A 109 -21.13 12.44 5.58
C GLU A 109 -20.14 11.44 4.97
N LEU A 110 -20.34 11.08 3.70
CA LEU A 110 -19.44 10.17 2.99
C LEU A 110 -18.05 10.80 2.80
N MET A 111 -17.97 12.06 2.39
CA MET A 111 -16.69 12.74 2.21
C MET A 111 -15.93 12.85 3.54
N ASP A 112 -16.61 13.25 4.62
CA ASP A 112 -16.02 13.32 5.96
C ASP A 112 -15.52 11.95 6.44
N ALA A 113 -16.23 10.87 6.12
CA ALA A 113 -15.85 9.51 6.47
C ALA A 113 -14.68 8.99 5.61
N ILE A 114 -14.57 9.41 4.35
CA ILE A 114 -13.44 9.09 3.46
C ILE A 114 -12.17 9.79 3.95
N ASP A 115 -12.26 11.03 4.41
CA ASP A 115 -11.08 11.78 4.90
C ASP A 115 -10.42 11.12 6.12
N GLN A 116 -11.19 10.33 6.87
CA GLN A 116 -10.68 9.53 7.99
C GLN A 116 -10.05 8.20 7.55
N LEU A 117 -10.19 7.81 6.29
CA LEU A 117 -9.67 6.55 5.74
C LEU A 117 -8.36 6.78 5.02
N THR A 118 -7.29 6.17 5.51
CA THR A 118 -5.99 6.16 4.85
C THR A 118 -5.59 4.74 4.48
N LEU A 119 -5.47 4.49 3.18
CA LEU A 119 -4.94 3.24 2.64
C LEU A 119 -3.41 3.23 2.77
N HIS A 120 -2.88 2.41 3.67
CA HIS A 120 -1.45 2.34 3.91
C HIS A 120 -0.73 1.33 3.01
N SER A 121 -1.39 0.21 2.69
CA SER A 121 -0.80 -0.84 1.86
C SER A 121 -1.87 -1.81 1.35
N THR A 122 -1.61 -2.42 0.20
CA THR A 122 -2.41 -3.51 -0.36
C THR A 122 -1.53 -4.76 -0.53
N MET A 123 -2.01 -5.89 -0.04
CA MET A 123 -1.38 -7.19 -0.18
C MET A 123 -2.17 -8.00 -1.21
N GLY A 124 -1.61 -8.17 -2.40
CA GLY A 124 -2.18 -9.02 -3.46
C GLY A 124 -1.96 -10.52 -3.23
N GLY A 125 -2.51 -11.35 -4.12
CA GLY A 125 -2.35 -12.81 -4.14
C GLY A 125 -3.68 -13.56 -3.94
N ASN A 126 -3.60 -14.86 -3.64
CA ASN A 126 -4.79 -15.73 -3.49
C ASN A 126 -5.70 -15.35 -2.31
N ARG A 127 -5.21 -14.54 -1.37
CA ARG A 127 -5.95 -14.02 -0.22
C ARG A 127 -5.70 -12.53 -0.10
N PRO A 128 -6.34 -11.71 -0.94
CA PRO A 128 -6.12 -10.26 -0.95
C PRO A 128 -6.44 -9.65 0.42
N ARG A 129 -5.62 -8.71 0.86
CA ARG A 129 -5.81 -7.94 2.10
C ARG A 129 -5.41 -6.49 1.90
N ALA A 130 -6.01 -5.58 2.66
CA ALA A 130 -5.61 -4.19 2.69
C ALA A 130 -5.28 -3.76 4.13
N LEU A 131 -4.31 -2.87 4.26
CA LEU A 131 -3.98 -2.20 5.51
C LEU A 131 -4.64 -0.82 5.48
N ILE A 132 -5.75 -0.68 6.17
CA ILE A 132 -6.54 0.56 6.24
C ILE A 132 -6.52 1.03 7.68
N ASN A 133 -6.09 2.28 7.92
CA ASN A 133 -5.96 2.85 9.26
C ASN A 133 -5.19 1.95 10.24
N GLY A 134 -4.10 1.33 9.77
CA GLY A 134 -3.28 0.43 10.57
C GLY A 134 -3.90 -0.96 10.85
N ARG A 135 -5.12 -1.24 10.37
CA ARG A 135 -5.77 -2.55 10.52
C ARG A 135 -5.75 -3.33 9.21
N ILE A 136 -5.40 -4.62 9.31
CA ILE A 136 -5.45 -5.54 8.17
C ILE A 136 -6.90 -6.02 8.01
N VAL A 137 -7.51 -5.70 6.87
CA VAL A 137 -8.88 -6.08 6.52
C VAL A 137 -8.91 -6.96 5.28
N LYS A 138 -9.88 -7.87 5.25
CA LYS A 138 -10.14 -8.79 4.13
C LYS A 138 -11.39 -8.36 3.34
N PRO A 139 -11.53 -8.75 2.06
CA PRO A 139 -12.79 -8.60 1.36
C PRO A 139 -13.95 -9.22 2.16
N GLY A 140 -15.04 -8.46 2.32
CA GLY A 140 -16.20 -8.77 3.13
C GLY A 140 -16.11 -8.25 4.58
N GLU A 141 -14.95 -7.80 5.05
CA GLU A 141 -14.80 -7.21 6.38
C GLU A 141 -15.14 -5.72 6.37
N GLU A 142 -15.71 -5.25 7.49
CA GLU A 142 -16.10 -3.86 7.69
C GLU A 142 -15.03 -3.08 8.45
N VAL A 143 -14.76 -1.85 8.01
CA VAL A 143 -13.91 -0.86 8.66
C VAL A 143 -14.58 0.50 8.63
N LEU A 144 -14.85 1.08 9.81
CA LEU A 144 -15.45 2.41 9.95
C LEU A 144 -16.76 2.60 9.15
N GLY A 145 -17.60 1.57 9.05
CA GLY A 145 -18.83 1.61 8.25
C GLY A 145 -18.66 1.25 6.78
N PHE A 146 -17.42 1.04 6.31
CA PHE A 146 -17.12 0.64 4.94
C PHE A 146 -16.86 -0.86 4.84
N VAL A 147 -17.57 -1.53 3.94
CA VAL A 147 -17.34 -2.94 3.62
C VAL A 147 -16.34 -3.04 2.47
N LEU A 148 -15.23 -3.74 2.69
CA LEU A 148 -14.23 -3.96 1.64
C LEU A 148 -14.76 -4.96 0.61
N LYS A 149 -14.96 -4.53 -0.65
CA LYS A 149 -15.42 -5.43 -1.72
C LYS A 149 -14.27 -6.09 -2.47
N GLU A 150 -13.29 -5.28 -2.86
CA GLU A 150 -12.21 -5.74 -3.72
C GLU A 150 -10.91 -5.01 -3.36
N VAL A 151 -9.79 -5.74 -3.43
CA VAL A 151 -8.45 -5.19 -3.28
C VAL A 151 -7.73 -5.32 -4.62
N LYS A 152 -7.31 -4.20 -5.18
CA LYS A 152 -6.46 -4.11 -6.37
C LYS A 152 -5.04 -3.70 -5.96
N THR A 153 -4.13 -3.67 -6.92
CA THR A 153 -2.69 -3.47 -6.68
C THR A 153 -2.34 -2.14 -6.01
N ARG A 154 -3.13 -1.07 -6.22
CA ARG A 154 -2.91 0.27 -5.65
C ARG A 154 -4.20 0.99 -5.23
N LYS A 155 -5.31 0.26 -5.22
CA LYS A 155 -6.62 0.81 -4.87
C LYS A 155 -7.50 -0.24 -4.26
N VAL A 156 -8.42 0.18 -3.39
CA VAL A 156 -9.44 -0.69 -2.81
C VAL A 156 -10.82 -0.16 -3.17
N ILE A 157 -11.75 -1.08 -3.39
CA ILE A 157 -13.15 -0.76 -3.63
C ILE A 157 -13.90 -1.02 -2.33
N LEU A 158 -14.47 0.03 -1.77
CA LEU A 158 -15.22 0.03 -0.52
C LEU A 158 -16.70 0.29 -0.82
N GLN A 159 -17.58 -0.26 0.00
CA GLN A 159 -19.01 0.02 -0.06
C GLN A 159 -19.47 0.66 1.26
N TYR A 160 -20.18 1.78 1.19
CA TYR A 160 -20.72 2.51 2.33
C TYR A 160 -22.18 2.86 2.09
N LYS A 161 -23.10 2.40 2.94
CA LYS A 161 -24.56 2.63 2.80
C LYS A 161 -25.11 2.38 1.38
N GLY A 162 -24.52 1.40 0.66
CA GLY A 162 -24.89 1.07 -0.73
C GLY A 162 -24.11 1.83 -1.81
N LEU A 163 -23.37 2.89 -1.47
CA LEU A 163 -22.50 3.65 -2.37
C LEU A 163 -21.13 2.97 -2.50
N THR A 164 -20.59 2.93 -3.72
CA THR A 164 -19.26 2.35 -3.99
C THR A 164 -18.23 3.46 -4.09
N VAL A 165 -17.16 3.34 -3.31
CA VAL A 165 -16.07 4.33 -3.25
C VAL A 165 -14.75 3.64 -3.58
N GLN A 166 -13.90 4.33 -4.33
CA GLN A 166 -12.55 3.88 -4.61
C GLN A 166 -11.58 4.67 -3.74
N LEU A 167 -10.77 3.96 -2.96
CA LEU A 167 -9.70 4.57 -2.18
C LEU A 167 -8.36 4.19 -2.80
N GLY A 168 -7.62 5.20 -3.26
CA GLY A 168 -6.28 5.09 -3.80
C GLY A 168 -5.22 5.24 -2.72
N MET A 169 -4.00 4.85 -3.07
CA MET A 169 -2.80 5.15 -2.29
C MET A 169 -2.30 6.57 -2.57
#